data_AF-A0A945GU80-F1
#
_entry.id   AF-A0A945GU80-F1
#
_cell.length_a   1.000
_cell.length_b   1.000
_cell.length_c   1.000
_cell.angle_alpha   90.00
_cell.angle_beta   90.00
_cell.angle_gamma   90.00
#
_symmetry.space_group_name_H-M   'P 1'
#
loop_
_entity.id
_entity.type
_entity.pdbx_description
1 polymer ?
#
loop_
_entity_poly.entity_id
_entity_poly.type
_entity_poly.pdbx_seq_one_letter_code
_entity_poly.pdbx_strand_id
1 'polypeptide(L)' 'MVESIHPWVTKEEVQEATGWTVKFPDEIATSIPPTQKELDLLDEVDPNNLRAIEFFSNADRQEQAMLTWHRESAAS' A
#
# COMPACT_ATOMS: atom_id res chain seq x y z
N MET A 1 8.29 2.39 18.56
CA MET A 1 9.40 2.98 17.76
C MET A 1 9.28 2.38 16.38
N VAL A 2 9.59 3.13 15.32
CA VAL A 2 9.48 2.64 13.94
C VAL A 2 10.66 1.71 13.62
N GLU A 3 10.38 0.58 12.97
CA GLU A 3 11.41 -0.41 12.59
C GLU A 3 11.93 -0.16 11.16
N SER A 4 11.03 0.03 10.20
CA SER A 4 11.38 0.35 8.82
C SER A 4 10.33 1.26 8.17
N ILE A 5 10.72 1.90 7.07
CA ILE A 5 9.83 2.68 6.19
C ILE A 5 9.87 2.15 4.77
N HIS A 6 8.76 2.24 4.05
CA HIS A 6 8.76 1.92 2.62
C HIS A 6 9.64 2.91 1.84
N PRO A 7 10.28 2.49 0.73
CA PRO A 7 11.23 3.32 -0.02
C PRO A 7 10.70 4.68 -0.49
N TRP A 8 9.37 4.78 -0.66
CA TRP A 8 8.68 5.98 -1.17
C TRP A 8 7.96 6.77 -0.08
N VAL A 9 8.21 6.48 1.20
CA VAL A 9 7.60 7.16 2.34
C VAL A 9 8.68 7.81 3.20
N THR A 10 8.44 9.06 3.62
CA THR A 10 9.34 9.85 4.46
C THR A 10 8.95 9.80 5.95
N LYS A 11 9.86 10.19 6.85
CA LYS A 11 9.58 10.27 8.30
C LYS A 11 8.51 11.33 8.58
N GLU A 12 8.54 12.42 7.81
CA GLU A 12 7.63 13.55 7.88
C GLU A 12 6.20 13.12 7.54
N GLU A 13 5.99 12.43 6.42
CA GLU A 13 4.67 11.90 6.04
C GLU A 13 4.10 10.94 7.10
N VAL A 14 4.94 10.09 7.67
CA VAL A 14 4.54 9.19 8.76
C VAL A 14 4.10 9.98 9.99
N GLN A 15 4.84 11.03 10.37
CA GLN A 15 4.49 11.86 11.51
C GLN A 15 3.22 12.67 11.26
N GLU A 16 3.03 13.24 10.08
CA GLU A 16 1.82 13.98 9.71
C GLU A 16 0.57 13.10 9.72
N ALA A 17 0.70 11.85 9.26
CA ALA A 17 -0.38 10.86 9.28
C ALA A 17 -0.65 10.26 10.68
N THR A 18 0.19 10.54 11.68
CA THR A 18 0.10 9.95 13.01
C THR A 18 -0.27 10.97 14.07
N GLY A 19 -1.40 10.75 14.77
CA GLY A 19 -1.93 11.67 15.80
C GLY A 19 -1.11 11.77 17.10
N TRP A 20 0.08 11.17 17.16
CA TRP A 20 0.99 11.21 18.30
C TRP A 20 2.44 11.32 17.83
N THR A 21 3.35 11.70 18.72
CA THR A 21 4.78 11.79 18.41
C THR A 21 5.36 10.39 18.12
N VAL A 22 5.85 10.21 16.90
CA VAL A 22 6.47 8.98 16.44
C VAL A 22 7.95 8.97 16.85
N LYS A 23 8.39 7.85 17.42
CA LYS A 23 9.81 7.64 17.76
C LYS A 23 10.51 6.95 16.61
N PHE A 24 11.49 7.61 16.00
CA PHE A 24 12.34 7.05 14.96
C PHE A 24 13.75 6.76 15.51
N PRO A 25 14.40 5.67 15.07
CA PRO A 25 15.83 5.47 15.31
C PRO A 25 16.66 6.48 14.49
N ASP A 26 17.92 6.67 14.90
CA ASP A 26 18.88 7.53 14.19
C ASP A 26 19.06 7.07 12.74
N GLU A 27 19.31 5.77 12.57
CA GLU A 27 19.30 5.07 11.28
C GLU A 27 18.04 4.21 11.18
N ILE A 28 17.24 4.44 10.13
CA ILE A 28 16.02 3.69 9.88
C ILE A 28 16.19 2.78 8.67
N ALA A 29 15.76 1.53 8.81
CA ALA A 29 15.80 0.58 7.72
C ALA A 29 14.73 0.90 6.67
N THR A 30 15.01 0.56 5.42
CA THR A 30 14.00 0.52 4.36
C THR A 30 13.38 -0.86 4.29
N SER A 31 12.05 -0.94 4.16
CA SER A 31 11.35 -2.21 3.97
C SER A 31 11.87 -2.94 2.72
N ILE A 32 12.30 -4.19 2.91
CA ILE A 32 12.88 -5.01 1.86
C ILE A 32 11.79 -5.35 0.83
N PRO A 33 12.04 -5.24 -0.49
CA PRO A 33 11.07 -5.63 -1.49
C PRO A 33 10.83 -7.14 -1.47
N PRO A 34 9.63 -7.61 -1.86
CA PRO A 34 9.37 -9.04 -1.99
C PRO A 34 10.32 -9.71 -2.99
N THR A 35 10.60 -10.99 -2.76
CA THR A 35 11.35 -11.84 -3.70
C THR A 35 10.49 -12.22 -4.90
N GLN A 36 11.12 -12.62 -6.01
CA GLN A 36 10.37 -13.09 -7.19
C GLN A 36 9.45 -14.27 -6.86
N LYS A 37 9.92 -15.22 -6.04
CA LYS A 37 9.10 -16.37 -5.62
C LYS A 37 7.85 -15.95 -4.84
N GLU A 38 7.96 -14.92 -4.00
CA GLU A 38 6.82 -14.38 -3.26
C GLU A 38 5.86 -13.64 -4.18
N LEU A 39 6.37 -12.93 -5.19
CA LEU A 39 5.54 -12.30 -6.22
C LEU A 39 4.78 -13.35 -7.06
N ASP A 40 5.45 -14.41 -7.48
CA ASP A 40 4.83 -15.49 -8.25
C ASP A 40 3.70 -16.16 -7.43
N LEU A 41 3.95 -16.44 -6.15
CA LEU A 41 2.93 -16.99 -5.24
C LEU A 41 1.77 -16.02 -5.03
N LEU A 42 2.03 -14.72 -5.03
CA LEU A 42 1.01 -13.69 -4.87
C LEU A 42 0.06 -13.67 -6.06
N ASP A 43 0.57 -13.86 -7.29
CA ASP A 43 -0.24 -13.98 -8.50
C ASP A 43 -1.08 -15.27 -8.50
N GLU A 44 -0.62 -16.34 -7.86
CA GLU A 44 -1.40 -17.57 -7.66
C GLU A 44 -2.51 -17.41 -6.61
N VAL A 45 -2.22 -16.74 -5.50
CA VAL A 45 -3.13 -16.58 -4.36
C VAL A 45 -4.17 -15.48 -4.59
N ASP A 46 -3.77 -14.38 -5.23
CA ASP A 46 -4.61 -13.23 -5.55
C ASP A 46 -4.58 -12.92 -7.06
N PRO A 47 -5.09 -13.84 -7.92
CA PRO A 47 -4.96 -13.73 -9.37
C PRO A 47 -5.72 -12.53 -9.96
N ASN A 48 -6.68 -11.99 -9.22
CA ASN A 48 -7.43 -10.80 -9.64
C ASN A 48 -6.87 -9.50 -9.02
N ASN A 49 -5.76 -9.59 -8.28
CA ASN A 49 -5.12 -8.48 -7.59
C ASN A 49 -6.10 -7.66 -6.73
N LEU A 50 -7.01 -8.37 -6.04
CA LEU A 50 -8.00 -7.75 -5.16
C LEU A 50 -7.33 -6.95 -4.05
N ARG A 51 -6.13 -7.35 -3.60
CA ARG A 51 -5.34 -6.62 -2.59
C ARG A 51 -5.04 -5.18 -2.98
N ALA A 52 -5.07 -4.82 -4.27
CA ALA A 52 -4.86 -3.45 -4.71
C ALA A 52 -5.86 -2.48 -4.08
N ILE A 53 -7.07 -2.95 -3.75
CA ILE A 53 -8.10 -2.12 -3.12
C ILE A 53 -7.79 -1.70 -1.68
N GLU A 54 -6.93 -2.46 -1.00
CA GLU A 54 -6.59 -2.22 0.41
C GLU A 54 -5.67 -1.01 0.59
N PHE A 55 -4.81 -0.74 -0.39
CA PHE A 55 -3.72 0.24 -0.29
C PHE A 55 -4.05 1.63 -0.84
N PHE A 56 -5.28 1.84 -1.29
CA PHE A 56 -5.74 3.16 -1.71
C PHE A 56 -5.85 4.11 -0.51
N SER A 57 -5.33 5.34 -0.65
CA SER A 57 -5.62 6.41 0.30
C SER A 57 -7.12 6.70 0.33
N ASN A 58 -7.60 7.46 1.32
CA ASN A 58 -9.01 7.85 1.36
C ASN A 58 -9.45 8.62 0.09
N ALA A 59 -8.53 9.31 -0.58
CA ALA A 59 -8.76 9.97 -1.86
C ALA A 59 -8.76 8.95 -3.04
N ASP A 60 -7.80 8.03 -3.05
CA ASP A 60 -7.67 7.02 -4.13
C ASP A 60 -8.81 5.98 -4.11
N ARG A 61 -9.39 5.72 -2.92
CA ARG A 61 -10.49 4.75 -2.74
C ARG A 61 -11.75 5.16 -3.52
N GLN A 62 -12.03 6.47 -3.65
CA GLN A 62 -13.22 6.94 -4.38
C GLN A 62 -13.06 6.82 -5.88
N GLU A 63 -11.88 7.13 -6.42
CA GLU A 63 -11.60 7.05 -7.86
C GLU A 63 -11.61 5.59 -8.34
N GLN A 64 -11.02 4.68 -7.56
CA GLN A 64 -10.91 3.27 -7.93
C GLN A 64 -12.20 2.49 -7.71
N ALA A 65 -13.01 2.84 -6.69
CA ALA A 65 -14.37 2.33 -6.57
C ALA A 65 -15.22 2.72 -7.79
N MET A 66 -15.09 3.95 -8.30
CA MET A 66 -15.80 4.37 -9.53
C MET A 66 -15.31 3.65 -10.79
N LEU A 67 -14.00 3.42 -10.95
CA LEU A 67 -13.43 2.70 -12.11
C LEU A 67 -13.82 1.22 -12.12
N THR A 68 -13.86 0.58 -10.95
CA THR A 68 -14.29 -0.83 -10.80
C THR A 68 -15.77 -0.98 -11.15
N TRP A 69 -16.61 -0.07 -10.68
CA TRP A 69 -18.05 -0.03 -11.00
C TRP A 69 -18.34 0.16 -12.50
N HIS A 70 -17.52 0.97 -13.18
CA HIS A 70 -17.62 1.17 -14.64
C HIS A 70 -17.19 -0.05 -15.45
N ARG A 71 -16.15 -0.79 -15.00
CA ARG A 71 -15.73 -2.04 -15.66
C ARG A 71 -16.81 -3.12 -15.55
N GLU A 72 -17.46 -3.23 -14.40
CA GLU A 72 -18.53 -4.21 -14.18
C GLU A 72 -19.82 -3.85 -14.94
N SER A 73 -20.15 -2.56 -15.02
CA SER A 73 -21.32 -2.07 -15.78
C SER A 73 -21.17 -2.20 -17.30
N ALA A 74 -19.94 -2.12 -17.82
CA ALA A 74 -19.66 -2.29 -19.25
C ALA A 74 -19.58 -3.78 -19.68
N ALA A 75 -19.60 -4.70 -18.72
CA ALA A 75 -19.62 -6.14 -18.96
C ALA A 75 -21.04 -6.75 -18.93
N SER A 76 -22.09 -5.90 -18.88
CA SER A 76 -23.51 -6.30 -18.87
C SER A 76 -24.29 -5.80 -20.08
#